data_AF-A0A9D7VTR9-F1
#
_entry.id   AF-A0A9D7VTR9-F1
#
_cell.length_a   1.000
_cell.length_b   1.000
_cell.length_c   1.000
_cell.angle_alpha   90.00
_cell.angle_beta   90.00
_cell.angle_gamma   90.00
#
_symmetry.space_group_name_H-M   'P 1'
#
loop_
_entity.id
_entity.type
_entity.pdbx_description
1 polymer ?
#
loop_
_entity_poly.entity_id
_entity_poly.type
_entity_poly.pdbx_seq_one_letter_code
_entity_poly.pdbx_strand_id
1 'polypeptide(L)'
;MALKIRLARGGAKKRPFYRIVVAEAAAPRDGRYVERVGTYNPMVPKDHEQRLTLNGERINFWMSKGAQPTERVHKMLASAGLMAAPVLRDQPKKSAPGKKRAEREAAAAEAAAETAAAEAAAAEEAAAAAAAAEAAPAEEAAAEEAAAEEAPAEEAPAEEAAAEEAPAEEAKA
;
A
#
# COMPACT_ATOMS: atom_id res chain seq x y z
N MET A 1 -35.79 17.05 -9.27
CA MET A 1 -35.40 17.99 -8.21
C MET A 1 -34.84 17.26 -6.98
N ALA A 2 -33.78 16.47 -7.14
CA ALA A 2 -33.05 15.90 -5.99
C ALA A 2 -31.55 16.00 -6.27
N LEU A 3 -30.81 16.63 -5.36
CA LEU A 3 -29.34 16.65 -5.41
C LEU A 3 -28.80 15.28 -5.02
N LYS A 4 -27.81 14.80 -5.76
CA LYS A 4 -27.13 13.53 -5.51
C LYS A 4 -25.62 13.72 -5.47
N ILE A 5 -24.98 13.13 -4.46
CA ILE A 5 -23.52 13.04 -4.39
C ILE A 5 -23.11 11.79 -5.16
N ARG A 6 -22.45 11.97 -6.31
CA ARG A 6 -22.23 10.92 -7.30
C ARG A 6 -20.83 10.94 -7.90
N LEU A 7 -20.42 9.81 -8.49
CA LEU A 7 -19.19 9.69 -9.24
C LEU A 7 -19.42 10.12 -10.70
N ALA A 8 -18.84 11.24 -11.11
CA ALA A 8 -18.62 11.57 -12.52
C ALA A 8 -17.31 10.92 -12.99
N ARG A 9 -17.28 10.38 -14.21
CA ARG A 9 -16.09 9.77 -14.80
C ARG A 9 -15.28 10.80 -15.58
N GLY A 10 -13.97 10.76 -15.38
CA GLY A 10 -12.96 11.34 -16.24
C GLY A 10 -11.84 10.33 -16.49
N GLY A 11 -10.65 10.86 -16.84
CA GLY A 11 -9.53 10.04 -17.29
C GLY A 11 -9.70 9.53 -18.71
N ALA A 12 -8.72 8.74 -19.18
CA ALA A 12 -8.62 8.30 -20.56
C ALA A 12 -9.27 6.91 -20.79
N LYS A 13 -9.26 6.47 -22.06
CA LYS A 13 -9.53 5.06 -22.41
C LYS A 13 -8.56 4.16 -21.62
N LYS A 14 -9.05 3.05 -21.05
CA LYS A 14 -8.34 2.15 -20.12
C LYS A 14 -7.80 2.78 -18.80
N ARG A 15 -7.86 4.10 -18.57
CA ARG A 15 -7.41 4.76 -17.32
C ARG A 15 -8.55 5.57 -16.66
N PRO A 16 -9.50 4.91 -15.97
CA PRO A 16 -10.62 5.58 -15.32
C PRO A 16 -10.17 6.39 -14.08
N PHE A 17 -10.61 7.64 -14.01
CA PHE A 17 -10.50 8.49 -12.82
C PHE A 17 -11.89 9.03 -12.49
N TYR A 18 -12.25 9.19 -11.22
CA TYR A 18 -13.57 9.67 -10.83
C TYR A 18 -13.50 10.97 -10.02
N ARG A 19 -14.45 11.86 -10.27
CA ARG A 19 -14.70 13.08 -9.50
C ARG A 19 -15.96 12.85 -8.68
N ILE A 20 -15.90 13.15 -7.39
CA ILE A 20 -17.05 13.10 -6.50
C ILE A 20 -17.72 14.47 -6.58
N VAL A 21 -18.92 14.52 -7.16
CA VAL A 21 -19.61 15.76 -7.50
C VAL A 21 -21.03 15.76 -6.93
N VAL A 22 -21.47 16.95 -6.51
CA VAL A 22 -22.87 17.23 -6.16
C VAL A 22 -23.56 17.74 -7.41
N ALA A 23 -24.57 17.03 -7.89
CA ALA A 23 -25.31 17.37 -9.11
C ALA A 23 -26.78 16.96 -8.97
N GLU A 24 -27.67 17.56 -9.77
CA GLU A 24 -29.05 17.08 -9.81
C GLU A 24 -29.13 15.68 -10.44
N ALA A 25 -30.05 14.84 -9.94
CA ALA A 25 -30.35 13.52 -10.48
C ALA A 25 -30.59 13.49 -12.00
N ALA A 26 -31.16 14.56 -12.59
CA ALA A 26 -31.44 14.66 -14.03
C ALA A 26 -30.24 15.11 -14.89
N ALA A 27 -29.18 15.66 -14.30
CA ALA A 27 -28.03 16.16 -15.06
C ALA A 27 -27.19 15.00 -15.67
N PRO A 28 -26.69 15.10 -16.91
CA PRO A 28 -25.85 14.06 -17.53
C PRO A 28 -24.64 13.68 -16.67
N ARG A 29 -24.26 12.38 -16.63
CA ARG A 29 -23.28 11.82 -15.67
C ARG A 29 -22.04 12.71 -15.46
N ASP A 30 -21.41 13.09 -16.57
CA ASP A 30 -20.15 13.85 -16.62
C ASP A 30 -20.34 15.30 -17.08
N GLY A 31 -21.59 15.78 -17.14
CA GLY A 31 -21.97 17.14 -17.53
C GLY A 31 -21.95 18.13 -16.35
N ARG A 32 -22.79 19.18 -16.44
CA ARG A 32 -22.87 20.24 -15.42
C ARG A 32 -23.18 19.67 -14.03
N TYR A 33 -22.34 20.02 -13.06
CA TYR A 33 -22.51 19.77 -11.63
C TYR A 33 -22.57 21.11 -10.87
N VAL A 34 -22.94 21.07 -9.59
CA VAL A 34 -22.98 22.23 -8.70
C VAL A 34 -21.61 22.46 -8.05
N GLU A 35 -21.03 21.40 -7.47
CA GLU A 35 -19.74 21.45 -6.76
C GLU A 35 -18.97 20.13 -6.89
N ARG A 36 -17.64 20.20 -6.89
CA ARG A 36 -16.74 19.03 -6.81
C ARG A 36 -16.21 18.91 -5.38
N VAL A 37 -16.69 17.92 -4.64
CA VAL A 37 -16.38 17.72 -3.21
C VAL A 37 -15.29 16.67 -2.97
N GLY A 38 -14.77 16.01 -4.02
CA GLY A 38 -13.68 15.05 -3.89
C GLY A 38 -13.27 14.36 -5.18
N THR A 39 -12.37 13.39 -5.05
CA THR A 39 -11.80 12.57 -6.13
C THR A 39 -11.59 11.12 -5.69
N TYR A 40 -11.69 10.19 -6.63
CA TYR A 40 -11.46 8.77 -6.40
C TYR A 40 -10.69 8.14 -7.58
N ASN A 41 -9.55 7.51 -7.29
CA ASN A 41 -8.67 6.89 -8.29
C ASN A 41 -8.57 5.37 -8.06
N PRO A 42 -9.29 4.53 -8.84
CA PRO A 42 -9.29 3.08 -8.65
C PRO A 42 -8.01 2.39 -9.13
N MET A 43 -7.14 3.09 -9.87
CA MET A 43 -5.91 2.53 -10.46
C MET A 43 -4.75 2.45 -9.46
N VAL A 44 -4.93 2.97 -8.24
CA VAL A 44 -3.91 3.11 -7.20
C VAL A 44 -4.19 2.08 -6.08
N PRO A 45 -3.15 1.53 -5.41
CA PRO A 45 -3.31 0.66 -4.23
C PRO A 45 -4.22 1.26 -3.14
N LYS A 46 -4.84 0.41 -2.32
CA LYS A 46 -5.95 0.80 -1.42
C LYS A 46 -5.58 1.92 -0.46
N ASP A 47 -4.31 1.89 -0.05
CA ASP A 47 -3.73 2.46 1.16
C ASP A 47 -3.01 3.79 0.87
N HIS A 48 -2.93 4.17 -0.40
CA HIS A 48 -2.31 5.39 -0.89
C HIS A 48 -3.29 6.58 -0.81
N GLU A 49 -2.89 7.66 -0.15
CA GLU A 49 -3.72 8.84 0.18
C GLU A 49 -4.54 9.40 -1.00
N GLN A 50 -3.88 9.69 -2.13
CA GLN A 50 -4.50 10.24 -3.34
C GLN A 50 -5.58 9.33 -3.99
N ARG A 51 -5.81 8.12 -3.47
CA ARG A 51 -6.86 7.21 -3.93
C ARG A 51 -8.27 7.72 -3.62
N LEU A 52 -8.47 8.39 -2.49
CA LEU A 52 -9.77 8.91 -2.07
C LEU A 52 -9.59 10.22 -1.30
N THR A 53 -9.80 11.34 -2.00
CA THR A 53 -9.73 12.68 -1.40
C THR A 53 -11.14 13.21 -1.22
N LEU A 54 -11.50 13.63 -0.01
CA LEU A 54 -12.85 14.07 0.38
C LEU A 54 -12.76 15.39 1.15
N ASN A 55 -13.57 16.38 0.79
CA ASN A 55 -13.80 17.55 1.64
C ASN A 55 -15.01 17.28 2.55
N GLY A 56 -14.74 16.87 3.80
CA GLY A 56 -15.77 16.50 4.78
C GLY A 56 -16.75 17.63 5.09
N GLU A 57 -16.26 18.87 5.25
CA GLU A 57 -17.10 20.05 5.54
C GLU A 57 -18.16 20.29 4.46
N ARG A 58 -17.73 20.30 3.20
CA ARG A 58 -18.62 20.51 2.04
C ARG A 58 -19.58 19.34 1.86
N ILE A 59 -19.14 18.10 2.11
CA ILE A 59 -20.01 16.93 2.08
C ILE A 59 -21.09 17.04 3.16
N ASN A 60 -20.73 17.39 4.40
CA ASN A 60 -21.67 17.57 5.51
C ASN A 60 -22.68 18.71 5.23
N PHE A 61 -22.21 19.83 4.68
CA PHE A 61 -23.07 20.95 4.22
C PHE A 61 -24.08 20.53 3.14
N TRP A 62 -23.67 19.69 2.17
CA TRP A 62 -24.60 19.21 1.15
C TRP A 62 -25.54 18.12 1.66
N MET A 63 -25.11 17.27 2.60
CA MET A 63 -25.98 16.30 3.27
C MET A 63 -27.04 16.98 4.16
N SER A 64 -26.70 18.05 4.89
CA SER A 64 -27.69 18.83 5.65
C SER A 64 -28.71 19.55 4.76
N LYS A 65 -28.34 19.86 3.50
CA LYS A 65 -29.24 20.30 2.43
C LYS A 65 -29.98 19.16 1.72
N GLY A 66 -29.96 17.94 2.28
CA GLY A 66 -30.69 16.78 1.77
C GLY A 66 -30.08 16.08 0.56
N ALA A 67 -28.84 16.40 0.15
CA ALA A 67 -28.20 15.73 -1.00
C ALA A 67 -27.90 14.26 -0.69
N GLN A 68 -28.43 13.35 -1.52
CA GLN A 68 -28.37 11.91 -1.28
C GLN A 68 -27.15 11.26 -1.96
N PRO A 69 -26.24 10.58 -1.24
CA PRO A 69 -25.12 9.87 -1.86
C PRO A 69 -25.57 8.60 -2.59
N THR A 70 -24.90 8.24 -3.68
CA THR A 70 -25.11 6.94 -4.34
C THR A 70 -24.40 5.81 -3.57
N GLU A 71 -24.83 4.54 -3.73
CA GLU A 71 -24.33 3.41 -2.91
C GLU A 71 -22.79 3.30 -2.85
N ARG A 72 -22.08 3.57 -3.96
CA ARG A 72 -20.61 3.53 -3.97
C ARG A 72 -19.98 4.71 -3.21
N VAL A 73 -20.59 5.89 -3.28
CA VAL A 73 -20.17 7.07 -2.49
C VAL A 73 -20.48 6.84 -1.01
N HIS A 74 -21.66 6.31 -0.67
CA HIS A 74 -22.01 5.98 0.72
C HIS A 74 -21.02 4.99 1.35
N LYS A 75 -20.51 4.01 0.59
CA LYS A 75 -19.43 3.11 1.05
C LYS A 75 -18.10 3.84 1.26
N MET A 76 -17.78 4.86 0.47
CA MET A 76 -16.58 5.69 0.64
C MET A 76 -16.69 6.62 1.86
N LEU A 77 -17.85 7.22 2.08
CA LEU A 77 -18.13 8.07 3.25
C LEU A 77 -18.13 7.26 4.55
N ALA A 78 -18.67 6.04 4.52
CA ALA A 78 -18.58 5.11 5.65
C ALA A 78 -17.14 4.71 5.98
N SER A 79 -16.31 4.39 4.98
CA SER A 79 -14.88 4.12 5.21
C SER A 79 -14.07 5.34 5.67
N ALA A 80 -14.65 6.55 5.57
CA ALA A 80 -14.05 7.81 6.04
C ALA A 80 -14.70 8.33 7.33
N GLY A 81 -15.56 7.54 8.00
CA GLY A 81 -16.25 7.92 9.25
C GLY A 81 -17.32 9.02 9.11
N LEU A 82 -17.58 9.54 7.91
CA LEU A 82 -18.54 10.63 7.65
C LEU A 82 -20.00 10.18 7.65
N MET A 83 -20.26 8.87 7.56
CA MET A 83 -21.59 8.27 7.61
C MET A 83 -21.54 6.89 8.27
N ALA A 84 -22.67 6.40 8.76
CA ALA A 84 -22.81 4.98 9.12
C ALA A 84 -22.56 4.06 7.91
N ALA A 85 -22.17 2.81 8.15
CA ALA A 85 -22.10 1.82 7.09
C ALA A 85 -23.49 1.61 6.44
N PRO A 86 -23.59 1.48 5.11
CA PRO A 86 -24.87 1.21 4.47
C PRO A 86 -25.42 -0.14 4.96
N VAL A 87 -26.68 -0.16 5.40
CA VAL A 87 -27.37 -1.38 5.82
C VAL A 87 -27.25 -2.44 4.72
N LEU A 88 -26.47 -3.48 4.99
CA LEU A 88 -26.34 -4.62 4.11
C LEU A 88 -27.66 -5.39 4.16
N ARG A 89 -28.23 -5.69 2.98
CA ARG A 89 -29.43 -6.51 2.89
C ARG A 89 -29.02 -7.95 3.17
N ASP A 90 -29.73 -8.64 4.07
CA ASP A 90 -29.46 -10.04 4.38
C ASP A 90 -29.38 -10.90 3.11
N GLN A 91 -28.20 -11.50 2.89
CA GLN A 91 -28.01 -12.40 1.77
C GLN A 91 -28.52 -13.79 2.17
N PRO A 92 -29.48 -14.37 1.42
CA PRO A 92 -30.06 -15.65 1.78
C PRO A 92 -28.98 -16.74 1.77
N LYS A 93 -29.00 -17.65 2.75
CA LYS A 93 -27.98 -18.71 2.95
C LYS A 93 -27.69 -19.56 1.69
N LYS A 94 -28.57 -19.54 0.68
CA LYS A 94 -28.40 -20.16 -0.64
C LYS A 94 -27.30 -19.51 -1.50
N SER A 95 -26.82 -18.30 -1.18
CA SER A 95 -25.64 -17.67 -1.82
C SER A 95 -24.34 -17.82 -1.03
N ALA A 96 -24.34 -18.58 0.07
CA ALA A 96 -23.10 -18.98 0.74
C ALA A 96 -22.27 -19.93 -0.15
N PRO A 97 -20.93 -19.97 0.00
CA PRO A 97 -20.12 -21.00 -0.66
C PRO A 97 -20.61 -22.39 -0.27
N GLY A 98 -20.91 -23.24 -1.25
CA GLY A 98 -21.31 -24.63 -1.00
C GLY A 98 -20.21 -25.41 -0.28
N LYS A 99 -20.58 -26.44 0.50
CA LYS A 99 -19.68 -27.19 1.41
C LYS A 99 -18.28 -27.42 0.84
N LYS A 100 -18.17 -28.02 -0.36
CA LYS A 100 -16.90 -28.33 -1.06
C LYS A 100 -15.96 -27.14 -1.32
N ARG A 101 -16.48 -25.91 -1.30
CA ARG A 101 -15.66 -24.68 -1.33
C ARG A 101 -15.25 -24.25 0.07
N ALA A 102 -16.18 -24.24 1.04
CA ALA A 102 -15.86 -23.93 2.43
C ALA A 102 -14.85 -24.93 3.04
N GLU A 103 -14.97 -26.23 2.72
CA GLU A 103 -14.05 -27.30 3.10
C GLU A 103 -12.65 -27.09 2.48
N ARG A 104 -12.57 -26.55 1.26
CA ARG A 104 -11.28 -26.19 0.62
C ARG A 104 -10.68 -24.90 1.17
N GLU A 105 -11.50 -23.90 1.50
CA GLU A 105 -11.05 -22.64 2.09
C GLU A 105 -10.63 -22.85 3.56
N ALA A 106 -11.25 -23.79 4.28
CA ALA A 106 -10.81 -24.26 5.60
C ALA A 106 -9.51 -25.06 5.52
N ALA A 107 -9.43 -26.10 4.68
CA ALA A 107 -8.21 -26.90 4.55
C ALA A 107 -7.00 -26.08 4.04
N ALA A 108 -7.23 -25.06 3.21
CA ALA A 108 -6.18 -24.12 2.81
C ALA A 108 -5.76 -23.17 3.95
N ALA A 109 -6.66 -22.84 4.88
CA ALA A 109 -6.34 -22.04 6.06
C ALA A 109 -5.62 -22.86 7.13
N GLU A 110 -6.01 -24.12 7.37
CA GLU A 110 -5.28 -25.06 8.23
C GLU A 110 -3.88 -25.34 7.68
N ALA A 111 -3.76 -25.68 6.39
CA ALA A 111 -2.44 -25.90 5.78
C ALA A 111 -1.55 -24.65 5.84
N ALA A 112 -2.10 -23.44 5.64
CA ALA A 112 -1.34 -22.20 5.77
C ALA A 112 -0.91 -21.90 7.22
N ALA A 113 -1.76 -22.26 8.20
CA ALA A 113 -1.44 -22.13 9.63
C ALA A 113 -0.39 -23.16 10.07
N GLU A 114 -0.46 -24.39 9.57
CA GLU A 114 0.52 -25.45 9.80
C GLU A 114 1.89 -25.08 9.21
N THR A 115 1.94 -24.58 7.97
CA THR A 115 3.20 -24.08 7.38
C THR A 115 3.75 -22.89 8.16
N ALA A 116 2.91 -21.95 8.59
CA ALA A 116 3.36 -20.79 9.37
C ALA A 116 3.86 -21.18 10.78
N ALA A 117 3.25 -22.19 11.41
CA ALA A 117 3.70 -22.72 12.69
C ALA A 117 5.03 -23.49 12.55
N ALA A 118 5.20 -24.28 11.49
CA ALA A 118 6.46 -24.97 11.20
C ALA A 118 7.60 -23.98 10.85
N GLU A 119 7.31 -22.93 10.09
CA GLU A 119 8.29 -21.88 9.73
C GLU A 119 8.67 -21.04 10.96
N ALA A 120 7.72 -20.76 11.87
CA ALA A 120 7.99 -20.12 13.16
C ALA A 120 8.83 -21.00 14.09
N ALA A 121 8.51 -22.29 14.21
CA ALA A 121 9.28 -23.23 15.03
C ALA A 121 10.71 -23.42 14.53
N ALA A 122 10.91 -23.51 13.20
CA ALA A 122 12.24 -23.58 12.59
C ALA A 122 13.05 -22.29 12.83
N ALA A 123 12.41 -21.12 12.85
CA ALA A 123 13.05 -19.85 13.19
C ALA A 123 13.42 -19.77 14.69
N GLU A 124 12.59 -20.31 15.58
CA GLU A 124 12.87 -20.38 17.02
C GLU A 124 14.02 -21.37 17.33
N GLU A 125 14.05 -22.54 16.68
CA GLU A 125 15.13 -23.52 16.81
C GLU A 125 16.47 -22.99 16.26
N ALA A 126 16.45 -22.26 15.14
CA ALA A 126 17.63 -21.57 14.62
C ALA A 126 18.13 -20.45 15.55
N ALA A 127 17.22 -19.69 16.19
CA ALA A 127 17.59 -18.67 17.18
C ALA A 127 18.17 -19.29 18.46
N ALA A 128 17.61 -20.41 18.93
CA ALA A 128 18.12 -21.16 20.07
C ALA A 128 19.52 -21.75 19.80
N ALA A 129 19.74 -22.28 18.59
CA ALA A 129 21.06 -22.78 18.17
C ALA A 129 22.11 -21.66 18.10
N ALA A 130 21.74 -20.44 17.68
CA ALA A 130 22.61 -19.28 17.71
C ALA A 130 22.94 -18.84 19.15
N ALA A 131 21.94 -18.77 20.04
CA ALA A 131 22.14 -18.38 21.43
C ALA A 131 22.99 -19.39 22.23
N ALA A 132 22.91 -20.68 21.91
CA ALA A 132 23.73 -21.72 22.53
C ALA A 132 25.22 -21.63 22.18
N ALA A 133 25.59 -20.91 21.11
CA ALA A 133 26.97 -20.76 20.67
C ALA A 133 27.74 -19.64 21.40
N GLU A 134 27.06 -18.72 22.10
CA GLU A 134 27.66 -17.56 22.79
C GLU A 134 27.90 -17.79 24.30
N ALA A 135 27.67 -19.01 24.79
CA ALA A 135 27.65 -19.34 26.22
C ALA A 135 28.73 -20.35 26.69
N ALA A 136 29.83 -20.49 25.94
CA ALA A 136 31.05 -21.17 26.38
C ALA A 136 32.18 -20.11 26.52
N PRO A 137 32.97 -20.13 27.62
CA PRO A 137 33.60 -18.92 28.12
C PRO A 137 34.91 -18.54 27.42
N ALA A 138 35.22 -17.24 27.47
CA ALA A 138 36.54 -16.71 27.16
C ALA A 138 37.40 -16.58 28.42
N GLU A 139 38.42 -17.43 28.56
CA GLU A 139 39.65 -17.15 29.32
C GLU A 139 40.81 -17.99 28.77
N GLU A 140 42.06 -17.52 28.94
CA GLU A 140 43.32 -18.04 28.37
C GLU A 140 43.42 -18.07 26.81
N ALA A 141 44.50 -17.59 26.18
CA ALA A 141 45.70 -16.92 26.69
C ALA A 141 46.24 -15.87 25.70
N ALA A 142 47.03 -14.93 26.24
CA ALA A 142 47.87 -13.99 25.49
C ALA A 142 49.34 -14.17 25.91
N ALA A 143 50.29 -13.71 25.07
CA ALA A 143 51.70 -14.17 24.99
C ALA A 143 51.81 -15.63 24.50
N GLU A 144 52.85 -16.07 23.78
CA GLU A 144 54.19 -15.55 23.40
C GLU A 144 54.25 -15.50 21.84
N GLU A 145 54.73 -14.49 21.09
CA GLU A 145 56.07 -13.85 21.01
C GLU A 145 57.26 -14.83 20.96
N ALA A 146 58.30 -14.69 20.10
CA ALA A 146 58.57 -13.73 19.02
C ALA A 146 59.67 -14.25 18.04
N ALA A 147 59.84 -13.56 16.90
CA ALA A 147 61.08 -13.41 16.10
C ALA A 147 61.68 -14.67 15.40
N ALA A 148 62.38 -14.63 14.25
CA ALA A 148 62.71 -13.61 13.20
C ALA A 148 62.90 -14.39 11.85
N GLU A 149 63.36 -13.92 10.68
CA GLU A 149 63.75 -12.66 9.98
C GLU A 149 63.70 -13.04 8.45
N GLU A 150 63.88 -12.25 7.37
CA GLU A 150 64.26 -10.87 7.00
C GLU A 150 63.40 -10.59 5.72
N ALA A 151 62.71 -9.46 5.47
CA ALA A 151 63.18 -8.11 5.08
C ALA A 151 64.12 -8.07 3.83
N PRO A 152 64.12 -6.98 3.00
CA PRO A 152 63.07 -5.98 2.70
C PRO A 152 62.90 -5.73 1.15
N ALA A 153 62.39 -4.54 0.77
CA ALA A 153 62.34 -3.94 -0.59
C ALA A 153 61.36 -4.54 -1.62
N GLU A 154 60.70 -3.82 -2.53
CA GLU A 154 60.40 -2.38 -2.75
C GLU A 154 59.17 -2.34 -3.72
N GLU A 155 58.33 -1.34 -3.91
CA GLU A 155 58.15 0.04 -3.39
C GLU A 155 56.61 0.38 -3.41
N ALA A 156 56.23 1.65 -3.40
CA ALA A 156 54.90 2.23 -3.71
C ALA A 156 55.13 3.47 -4.63
N PRO A 157 54.21 4.44 -4.91
CA PRO A 157 52.81 4.62 -4.49
C PRO A 157 51.88 5.12 -5.65
N ALA A 158 50.92 5.98 -5.26
CA ALA A 158 49.95 6.88 -5.94
C ALA A 158 50.34 7.50 -7.33
N GLU A 159 49.50 8.29 -8.03
CA GLU A 159 48.42 9.23 -7.61
C GLU A 159 47.51 9.69 -8.78
N GLU A 160 46.34 10.29 -8.47
CA GLU A 160 45.50 11.30 -9.21
C GLU A 160 45.36 11.35 -10.76
N ALA A 161 44.44 12.08 -11.41
CA ALA A 161 43.28 12.95 -11.08
C ALA A 161 42.21 12.71 -12.20
N ALA A 162 40.88 12.87 -12.05
CA ALA A 162 40.02 13.94 -11.52
C ALA A 162 39.82 15.16 -12.48
N ALA A 163 38.54 15.59 -12.64
CA ALA A 163 38.04 16.71 -13.47
C ALA A 163 38.22 16.58 -15.02
N GLU A 164 37.50 17.24 -15.94
CA GLU A 164 36.18 17.95 -16.02
C GLU A 164 35.80 18.03 -17.54
N GLU A 165 34.67 18.54 -18.06
CA GLU A 165 33.54 19.34 -17.53
C GLU A 165 32.19 18.78 -18.07
N ALA A 166 31.26 19.60 -18.59
CA ALA A 166 29.98 19.19 -19.17
C ALA A 166 29.67 19.83 -20.56
N PRO A 167 28.49 20.42 -20.92
CA PRO A 167 27.91 20.23 -22.27
C PRO A 167 28.06 21.41 -23.26
N ALA A 168 27.79 21.15 -24.55
CA ALA A 168 27.64 22.18 -25.59
C ALA A 168 26.44 21.91 -26.54
N GLU A 169 25.85 22.98 -27.07
CA GLU A 169 24.68 23.02 -27.98
C GLU A 169 25.06 23.65 -29.34
N GLU A 170 24.23 23.47 -30.39
CA GLU A 170 24.35 24.03 -31.77
C GLU A 170 25.62 23.64 -32.57
N ALA A 171 25.60 23.19 -33.84
CA ALA A 171 24.82 23.67 -34.98
C ALA A 171 24.96 22.74 -36.23
N LYS A 172 24.05 22.92 -37.21
CA LYS A 172 24.12 22.49 -38.63
C LYS A 172 24.29 20.99 -38.99
N ALA A 173 23.19 20.41 -39.46
CA ALA A 173 23.09 19.93 -40.85
C ALA A 173 21.65 20.13 -41.35
#